data_AF-A0A6C0K089-F1
#
_entry.id   AF-A0A6C0K089-F1
#
_cell.length_a   1.000
_cell.length_b   1.000
_cell.length_c   1.000
_cell.angle_alpha   90.00
_cell.angle_beta   90.00
_cell.angle_gamma   90.00
#
_symmetry.space_group_name_H-M   'P 1'
#
loop_
_entity.id
_entity.type
_entity.pdbx_description
1 polymer ?
#
loop_
_entity_poly.entity_id
_entity_poly.type
_entity_poly.pdbx_seq_one_letter_code
_entity_poly.pdbx_strand_id
1 'polypeptide(L)'
;MIALWCSISFLFILVILLYVYLLMRDTKKATNAYEMFTYKYDDLCIGEIKNKNCNTTNADFYGIVNWSGAPPHTLCTIYITSNSLKRYKTSNYWITAADSRTFQTIGTLRWSLLYYDTHSGQSNFKTTIPNVRSFVSAASGVFQKLSNANLYMDFSKTVRKIHVFTNEKQLSKVVHGDL
;
A
#
# COMPACT_ATOMS: atom_id res chain seq x y z
N MET A 1 -10.58 -61.23 -1.59
CA MET A 1 -9.57 -60.55 -2.44
C MET A 1 -10.16 -59.36 -3.18
N ILE A 2 -11.24 -59.52 -3.97
CA ILE A 2 -11.91 -58.42 -4.70
C ILE A 2 -12.28 -57.23 -3.79
N ALA A 3 -12.86 -57.48 -2.62
CA ALA A 3 -13.24 -56.41 -1.68
C ALA A 3 -12.04 -55.58 -1.17
N LEU A 4 -10.86 -56.19 -1.02
CA LEU A 4 -9.64 -55.50 -0.58
C LEU A 4 -9.14 -54.55 -1.69
N TRP A 5 -9.18 -55.01 -2.95
CA TRP A 5 -8.82 -54.19 -4.11
C TRP A 5 -9.77 -52.99 -4.26
N CYS A 6 -11.08 -53.20 -4.07
CA CYS A 6 -12.06 -52.10 -4.09
C CYS A 6 -11.78 -51.05 -3.00
N SER A 7 -11.48 -51.47 -1.77
CA SER A 7 -11.17 -50.54 -0.67
C SER A 7 -9.89 -49.74 -0.92
N ILE A 8 -8.85 -50.36 -1.47
CA ILE A 8 -7.58 -49.68 -1.80
C ILE A 8 -7.80 -48.67 -2.93
N SER A 9 -8.54 -49.03 -3.99
CA SER A 9 -8.87 -48.12 -5.08
C SER A 9 -9.68 -46.92 -4.59
N PHE A 10 -10.65 -47.14 -3.69
CA PHE A 10 -11.45 -46.05 -3.12
C PHE A 10 -10.61 -45.08 -2.30
N LEU A 11 -9.72 -45.60 -1.43
CA LEU A 11 -8.81 -44.77 -0.64
C LEU A 11 -7.89 -43.92 -1.54
N PHE A 12 -7.36 -44.53 -2.61
CA PHE A 12 -6.49 -43.85 -3.55
C PHE A 12 -7.19 -42.69 -4.26
N ILE A 13 -8.45 -42.89 -4.69
CA ILE A 13 -9.29 -41.83 -5.27
C ILE A 13 -9.51 -40.70 -4.26
N LEU A 14 -9.77 -41.04 -3.00
CA LEU A 14 -10.03 -40.05 -1.94
C LEU A 14 -8.78 -39.20 -1.64
N VAL A 15 -7.60 -39.81 -1.65
CA VAL A 15 -6.32 -39.10 -1.52
C VAL A 15 -6.06 -38.17 -2.71
N ILE A 16 -6.34 -38.62 -3.95
CA ILE A 16 -6.22 -37.77 -5.14
C ILE A 16 -7.18 -36.58 -5.05
N LEU A 17 -8.44 -36.81 -4.67
CA LEU A 17 -9.42 -35.73 -4.51
C LEU A 17 -9.01 -34.74 -3.43
N LEU A 18 -8.47 -35.21 -2.30
CA LEU A 18 -7.95 -34.35 -1.25
C LEU A 18 -6.74 -33.54 -1.74
N TYR A 19 -5.82 -34.17 -2.46
CA TYR A 19 -4.65 -33.50 -3.03
C TYR A 19 -5.05 -32.42 -4.06
N VAL A 20 -5.99 -32.73 -4.96
CA VAL A 20 -6.54 -31.77 -5.92
C VAL A 20 -7.27 -30.64 -5.20
N TYR A 21 -8.05 -30.94 -4.17
CA TYR A 21 -8.73 -29.93 -3.37
C TYR A 21 -7.73 -28.98 -2.68
N LEU A 22 -6.64 -29.51 -2.12
CA LEU A 22 -5.57 -28.72 -1.51
C LEU A 22 -4.85 -27.85 -2.55
N LEU A 23 -4.54 -28.39 -3.73
CA LEU A 23 -3.95 -27.61 -4.83
C LEU A 23 -4.88 -26.49 -5.32
N MET A 24 -6.18 -26.74 -5.43
CA MET A 24 -7.15 -25.73 -5.83
C MET A 24 -7.35 -24.67 -4.76
N ARG A 25 -7.31 -25.03 -3.47
CA ARG A 25 -7.41 -24.09 -2.35
C ARG A 25 -6.28 -23.06 -2.35
N ASP A 26 -5.10 -23.44 -2.82
CA ASP A 26 -3.93 -22.56 -2.91
C ASP A 26 -3.81 -21.78 -4.23
N THR A 27 -4.79 -21.89 -5.14
CA THR A 27 -4.91 -20.92 -6.23
C THR A 27 -5.42 -19.59 -5.67
N LYS A 28 -4.51 -18.87 -5.00
CA LYS A 28 -4.69 -17.49 -4.57
C LYS A 28 -5.29 -16.73 -5.73
N LYS A 29 -6.52 -16.22 -5.52
CA LYS A 29 -7.19 -15.32 -6.46
C LYS A 29 -6.16 -14.32 -6.97
N ALA A 30 -6.04 -14.20 -8.29
CA ALA A 30 -5.16 -13.24 -8.91
C ALA A 30 -5.43 -11.85 -8.30
N THR A 31 -4.49 -11.38 -7.48
CA THR A 31 -4.51 -10.01 -6.99
C THR A 31 -4.02 -9.13 -8.12
N ASN A 32 -4.94 -8.46 -8.79
CA ASN A 32 -4.62 -7.47 -9.79
C ASN A 32 -3.92 -6.27 -9.10
N ALA A 33 -2.93 -5.70 -9.79
CA ALA A 33 -2.28 -4.48 -9.38
C ALA A 33 -3.07 -3.28 -9.89
N TYR A 34 -3.50 -2.38 -9.01
CA TYR A 34 -4.21 -1.18 -9.41
C TYR A 34 -3.37 0.06 -9.09
N GLU A 35 -3.05 0.85 -10.11
CA GLU A 35 -2.46 2.18 -9.90
C GLU A 35 -3.52 3.08 -9.26
N MET A 36 -3.43 3.24 -7.94
CA MET A 36 -4.47 3.90 -7.16
C MET A 36 -4.12 5.35 -6.90
N PHE A 37 -2.86 5.65 -6.60
CA PHE A 37 -2.44 7.01 -6.27
C PHE A 37 -1.23 7.44 -7.08
N THR A 38 -1.23 8.69 -7.51
CA THR A 38 -0.08 9.33 -8.16
C THR A 38 0.18 10.71 -7.57
N TYR A 39 1.46 11.06 -7.45
CA TYR A 39 1.88 12.38 -6.99
C TYR A 39 3.22 12.75 -7.61
N LYS A 40 3.46 14.05 -7.82
CA LYS A 40 4.75 14.54 -8.30
C LYS A 40 5.61 14.90 -7.11
N TYR A 41 6.76 14.26 -6.97
CA TYR A 41 7.62 14.43 -5.80
C TYR A 41 8.12 15.87 -5.64
N ASP A 42 8.45 16.53 -6.75
CA ASP A 42 8.95 17.90 -6.75
C ASP A 42 7.87 18.94 -6.38
N ASP A 43 6.59 18.54 -6.36
CA ASP A 43 5.47 19.41 -5.99
C ASP A 43 5.11 19.28 -4.49
N LEU A 44 5.83 18.44 -3.73
CA LEU A 44 5.62 18.29 -2.30
C LEU A 44 6.17 19.52 -1.55
N CYS A 45 5.34 20.10 -0.70
CA CYS A 45 5.77 21.11 0.25
C CYS A 45 6.60 20.48 1.37
N ILE A 46 7.59 21.21 1.86
CA ILE A 46 8.44 20.80 2.99
C ILE A 46 7.97 21.54 4.24
N GLY A 47 7.47 20.79 5.21
CA GLY A 47 7.22 21.28 6.57
C GLY A 47 8.45 21.06 7.44
N GLU A 48 9.03 22.15 7.96
CA GLU A 48 10.04 22.06 9.01
C GLU A 48 9.36 22.18 10.38
N ILE A 49 9.24 21.07 11.12
CA ILE A 49 8.87 21.15 12.54
C ILE A 49 10.13 21.43 13.35
N LYS A 50 10.28 22.67 13.83
CA LYS A 50 11.36 23.04 14.76
C LYS A 50 11.15 22.32 16.10
N ASN A 51 12.00 21.32 16.38
CA ASN A 51 12.08 20.72 17.70
C ASN A 51 12.73 21.70 18.70
N LYS A 52 12.25 21.76 19.95
CA LYS A 52 12.79 22.58 21.05
C LYS A 52 14.30 22.38 21.30
N ASN A 53 14.90 21.29 20.83
CA ASN A 53 16.33 20.97 20.98
C ASN A 53 17.21 21.27 19.75
N CYS A 54 16.79 22.13 18.82
CA CYS A 54 17.60 22.64 17.69
C CYS A 54 18.25 21.63 16.73
N ASN A 55 17.97 20.33 16.82
CA ASN A 55 18.30 19.35 15.78
C ASN A 55 17.09 19.21 14.83
N THR A 56 17.15 19.87 13.68
CA THR A 56 16.18 19.71 12.56
C THR A 56 16.16 18.26 12.11
N THR A 57 15.19 17.46 12.55
CA THR A 57 15.26 16.00 12.34
C THR A 57 14.16 15.38 11.50
N ASN A 58 13.08 16.07 11.13
CA ASN A 58 12.09 15.50 10.21
C ASN A 58 11.68 16.56 9.19
N ALA A 59 12.11 16.38 7.93
CA ALA A 59 11.46 17.05 6.82
C ALA A 59 10.15 16.29 6.58
N ASP A 60 9.05 16.92 6.98
CA ASP A 60 7.71 16.40 6.75
C ASP A 60 7.28 16.87 5.36
N PHE A 61 7.11 15.95 4.42
CA PHE A 61 6.64 16.29 3.08
C PHE A 61 5.13 16.17 3.04
N TYR A 62 4.45 17.14 2.43
CA TYR A 62 3.02 17.07 2.23
C TYR A 62 2.62 17.62 0.87
N GLY A 63 1.52 17.12 0.31
CA GLY A 63 1.04 17.59 -0.98
C GLY A 63 -0.27 16.94 -1.39
N ILE A 64 -0.79 17.35 -2.54
CA ILE A 64 -1.98 16.77 -3.15
C ILE A 64 -1.59 15.50 -3.90
N VAL A 65 -2.41 14.46 -3.80
CA VAL A 65 -2.29 13.26 -4.63
C VAL A 65 -3.51 13.09 -5.49
N ASN A 66 -3.28 12.60 -6.71
CA ASN A 66 -4.35 12.16 -7.56
C ASN A 66 -4.74 10.72 -7.20
N TRP A 67 -6.00 10.51 -6.85
CA TRP A 67 -6.57 9.18 -6.61
C TRP A 67 -7.36 8.74 -7.85
N SER A 68 -6.84 7.73 -8.53
CA SER A 68 -7.50 7.10 -9.68
C SER A 68 -8.82 6.46 -9.26
N GLY A 69 -9.93 6.92 -9.86
CA GLY A 69 -11.26 6.47 -9.50
C GLY A 69 -11.76 7.02 -8.15
N ALA A 70 -11.28 8.19 -7.73
CA ALA A 70 -11.86 8.87 -6.56
C ALA A 70 -13.34 9.20 -6.79
N PRO A 71 -14.18 9.08 -5.74
CA PRO A 71 -15.53 9.62 -5.79
C PRO A 71 -15.54 11.14 -6.09
N PRO A 72 -16.61 11.69 -6.67
CA PRO A 72 -16.76 13.12 -6.87
C PRO A 72 -16.55 13.90 -5.57
N HIS A 73 -16.01 15.12 -5.69
CA HIS A 73 -15.73 16.00 -4.54
C HIS A 73 -14.77 15.40 -3.51
N THR A 74 -13.82 14.57 -3.93
CA THR A 74 -12.76 14.07 -3.04
C THR A 74 -11.47 14.86 -3.24
N LEU A 75 -10.89 15.36 -2.15
CA LEU A 75 -9.51 15.84 -2.11
C LEU A 75 -8.64 14.80 -1.41
N CYS A 76 -7.55 14.38 -2.04
CA CYS A 76 -6.57 13.49 -1.42
C CYS A 76 -5.25 14.21 -1.19
N THR A 77 -4.70 14.03 0.00
CA THR A 77 -3.37 14.51 0.37
C THR A 77 -2.48 13.37 0.77
N ILE A 78 -1.17 13.56 0.58
CA ILE A 78 -0.12 12.70 1.13
C ILE A 78 0.65 13.48 2.17
N TYR A 79 1.05 12.77 3.21
CA TYR A 79 1.99 13.22 4.22
C TYR A 79 3.06 12.15 4.38
N ILE A 80 4.32 12.55 4.44
CA ILE A 80 5.47 11.67 4.52
C ILE A 80 6.39 12.18 5.61
N THR A 81 6.64 11.36 6.63
CA THR A 81 7.64 11.66 7.66
C THR A 81 8.79 10.70 7.52
N SER A 82 10.00 11.22 7.69
CA SER A 82 11.21 10.43 7.50
C SER A 82 12.10 10.59 8.69
N ASN A 83 12.54 9.47 9.25
CA ASN A 83 13.54 9.46 10.31
C ASN A 83 14.74 8.61 9.87
N SER A 84 15.94 9.08 10.19
CA SER A 84 17.20 8.42 9.84
C SER A 84 17.85 7.86 11.10
N LEU A 85 18.07 6.56 11.12
CA LEU A 85 18.83 5.88 12.17
C LEU A 85 20.11 5.28 11.57
N LYS A 86 21.23 6.00 11.74
CA LYS A 86 22.53 5.67 11.14
C LYS A 86 22.39 5.53 9.60
N ARG A 87 22.52 4.31 9.08
CA ARG A 87 22.44 3.98 7.65
C ARG A 87 21.06 3.49 7.22
N TYR A 88 20.09 3.49 8.12
CA TYR A 88 18.72 3.10 7.82
C TYR A 88 17.82 4.33 7.78
N LYS A 89 17.01 4.44 6.73
CA LYS A 89 15.95 5.43 6.63
C LYS A 89 14.62 4.72 6.82
N THR A 90 13.81 5.30 7.71
CA THR A 90 12.42 4.95 7.89
C THR A 90 11.57 6.05 7.30
N SER A 91 10.52 5.67 6.58
CA SER A 91 9.59 6.62 5.98
C SER A 91 8.19 6.15 6.24
N ASN A 92 7.42 6.96 6.93
CA ASN A 92 6.03 6.70 7.20
C ASN A 92 5.21 7.54 6.23
N TYR A 93 4.18 6.93 5.67
CA TYR A 93 3.34 7.52 4.65
C TYR A 93 1.89 7.48 5.11
N TRP A 94 1.19 8.57 4.83
CA TRP A 94 -0.22 8.73 5.06
C TRP A 94 -0.87 9.29 3.81
N ILE A 95 -1.95 8.66 3.35
CA ILE A 95 -2.89 9.29 2.41
C ILE A 95 -4.17 9.57 3.15
N THR A 96 -4.64 10.81 3.07
CA THR A 96 -5.91 11.22 3.67
C THR A 96 -6.85 11.70 2.57
N ALA A 97 -8.04 11.13 2.52
CA ALA A 97 -9.12 11.60 1.67
C ALA A 97 -10.10 12.43 2.50
N ALA A 98 -10.53 13.56 1.95
CA ALA A 98 -11.55 14.42 2.53
C ALA A 98 -12.62 14.76 1.49
N ASP A 99 -13.87 14.95 1.93
CA ASP A 99 -14.89 15.59 1.09
C ASP A 99 -14.51 17.07 0.94
N SER A 100 -14.30 17.52 -0.30
CA SER A 100 -13.82 18.88 -0.60
C SER A 100 -14.86 19.96 -0.36
N ARG A 101 -16.13 19.61 -0.13
CA ARG A 101 -17.21 20.56 0.20
C ARG A 101 -17.30 20.81 1.70
N THR A 102 -17.09 19.78 2.51
CA THR A 102 -17.22 19.85 3.98
C THR A 102 -15.88 19.89 4.70
N PHE A 103 -14.79 19.59 3.99
CA PHE A 103 -13.43 19.38 4.52
C PHE A 103 -13.35 18.28 5.60
N GLN A 104 -14.35 17.40 5.67
CA GLN A 104 -14.34 16.28 6.61
C GLN A 104 -13.51 15.13 6.06
N THR A 105 -12.68 14.53 6.91
CA THR A 105 -11.93 13.32 6.56
C THR A 105 -12.88 12.14 6.35
N ILE A 106 -12.81 11.53 5.17
CA ILE A 106 -13.62 10.36 4.80
C ILE A 106 -12.81 9.06 4.81
N GLY A 107 -11.48 9.14 4.86
CA GLY A 107 -10.63 7.97 5.03
C GLY A 107 -9.15 8.31 5.15
N THR A 108 -8.41 7.41 5.79
CA THR A 108 -6.95 7.50 5.89
C THR A 108 -6.33 6.14 5.61
N LEU A 109 -5.22 6.14 4.87
CA LEU A 109 -4.37 4.98 4.59
C LEU A 109 -2.98 5.23 5.14
N ARG A 110 -2.37 4.25 5.81
CA ARG A 110 -1.04 4.36 6.41
C ARG A 110 -0.18 3.16 6.10
N TRP A 111 1.11 3.41 5.85
CA TRP A 111 2.14 2.38 5.72
C TRP A 111 3.52 2.95 6.04
N SER A 112 4.49 2.06 6.19
CA SER A 112 5.87 2.43 6.50
C SER A 112 6.83 1.71 5.58
N LEU A 113 7.97 2.35 5.33
CA LEU A 113 9.12 1.81 4.63
C LEU A 113 10.33 1.84 5.55
N LEU A 114 11.16 0.81 5.42
CA LEU A 114 12.51 0.76 5.95
C LEU A 114 13.44 0.42 4.80
N TYR A 115 14.44 1.25 4.57
CA TYR A 115 15.45 0.99 3.55
C TYR A 115 16.82 1.47 3.98
N TYR A 116 17.85 0.87 3.37
CA TYR A 116 19.23 1.25 3.61
C TYR A 116 19.59 2.48 2.79
N ASP A 117 20.07 3.52 3.46
CA ASP A 117 20.56 4.74 2.84
C ASP A 117 21.99 4.50 2.34
N THR A 118 22.13 4.27 1.04
CA THR A 118 23.45 4.07 0.42
C THR A 118 24.17 5.39 0.12
N HIS A 119 23.55 6.55 0.37
CA HIS A 119 24.10 7.85 -0.05
C HIS A 119 24.55 8.72 1.13
N SER A 120 25.86 8.92 1.21
CA SER A 120 26.49 9.96 2.02
C SER A 120 26.18 11.34 1.43
N GLY A 121 25.12 11.98 1.92
CA GLY A 121 24.88 13.41 1.70
C GLY A 121 24.04 13.74 0.48
N GLN A 122 22.72 13.81 0.65
CA GLN A 122 21.89 14.85 0.05
C GLN A 122 20.53 14.89 0.76
N SER A 123 20.09 16.12 1.04
CA SER A 123 18.95 16.54 1.86
C SER A 123 17.58 16.26 1.25
N ASN A 124 17.45 15.35 0.29
CA ASN A 124 16.22 15.14 -0.45
C ASN A 124 15.80 13.68 -0.34
N PHE A 125 14.50 13.45 -0.16
CA PHE A 125 13.83 12.15 -0.15
C PHE A 125 13.83 11.49 -1.55
N LYS A 126 14.96 11.58 -2.26
CA LYS A 126 15.27 10.82 -3.46
C LYS A 126 15.92 9.53 -3.00
N THR A 127 15.10 8.49 -2.82
CA THR A 127 15.62 7.14 -2.64
C THR A 127 16.30 6.68 -3.92
N THR A 128 17.45 6.03 -3.81
CA THR A 128 18.10 5.33 -4.94
C THR A 128 17.41 4.02 -5.28
N ILE A 129 16.44 3.61 -4.46
CA ILE A 129 15.66 2.40 -4.67
C ILE A 129 14.53 2.73 -5.66
N PRO A 130 14.54 2.18 -6.87
CA PRO A 130 13.57 2.53 -7.91
C PRO A 130 12.16 2.06 -7.56
N ASN A 131 12.03 1.03 -6.73
CA ASN A 131 10.73 0.51 -6.32
C ASN A 131 10.77 -0.17 -4.95
N VAL A 132 9.68 -0.06 -4.20
CA VAL A 132 9.57 -0.67 -2.86
C VAL A 132 8.23 -1.34 -2.69
N ARG A 133 8.25 -2.52 -2.05
CA ARG A 133 7.04 -3.22 -1.61
C ARG A 133 6.81 -3.00 -0.12
N SER A 134 5.55 -2.83 0.25
CA SER A 134 5.11 -2.74 1.64
C SER A 134 3.69 -3.28 1.76
N PHE A 135 3.07 -3.11 2.92
CA PHE A 135 1.67 -3.40 3.14
C PHE A 135 1.02 -2.24 3.90
N VAL A 136 -0.29 -2.09 3.72
CA VAL A 136 -1.09 -1.13 4.46
C VAL A 136 -1.15 -1.55 5.92
N SER A 137 -0.54 -0.77 6.81
CA SER A 137 -0.50 -1.06 8.25
C SER A 137 -1.76 -0.58 8.97
N ALA A 138 -2.42 0.46 8.46
CA ALA A 138 -3.71 0.92 8.97
C ALA A 138 -4.54 1.58 7.86
N ALA A 139 -5.85 1.38 7.92
CA ALA A 139 -6.79 2.00 7.00
C ALA A 139 -8.11 2.32 7.71
N SER A 140 -8.77 3.41 7.33
CA SER A 140 -10.05 3.85 7.89
C SER A 140 -10.99 4.42 6.85
N GLY A 141 -12.28 4.49 7.19
CA GLY A 141 -13.33 5.06 6.35
C GLY A 141 -13.40 4.40 4.98
N VAL A 142 -13.40 5.20 3.91
CA VAL A 142 -13.44 4.70 2.53
C VAL A 142 -12.29 3.75 2.18
N PHE A 143 -11.17 3.82 2.90
CA PHE A 143 -10.01 2.95 2.67
C PHE A 143 -10.00 1.68 3.52
N GLN A 144 -10.97 1.45 4.41
CA GLN A 144 -10.93 0.33 5.38
C GLN A 144 -10.70 -1.04 4.72
N LYS A 145 -11.26 -1.25 3.52
CA LYS A 145 -11.10 -2.50 2.75
C LYS A 145 -9.69 -2.74 2.20
N LEU A 146 -8.82 -1.73 2.27
CA LEU A 146 -7.40 -1.82 1.90
C LEU A 146 -6.51 -2.19 3.08
N SER A 147 -7.06 -2.40 4.28
CA SER A 147 -6.27 -2.87 5.42
C SER A 147 -5.53 -4.17 5.06
N ASN A 148 -4.21 -4.21 5.33
CA ASN A 148 -3.31 -5.30 4.98
C ASN A 148 -3.15 -5.57 3.47
N ALA A 149 -3.62 -4.68 2.59
CA ALA A 149 -3.34 -4.79 1.16
C ALA A 149 -1.83 -4.63 0.89
N ASN A 150 -1.31 -5.39 -0.07
CA ASN A 150 0.07 -5.20 -0.50
C ASN A 150 0.17 -3.91 -1.33
N LEU A 151 1.26 -3.19 -1.14
CA LEU A 151 1.58 -1.96 -1.84
C LEU A 151 2.86 -2.14 -2.64
N TYR A 152 2.90 -1.55 -3.83
CA TYR A 152 4.12 -1.34 -4.58
C TYR A 152 4.22 0.13 -4.95
N MET A 153 5.33 0.75 -4.55
CA MET A 153 5.63 2.13 -4.88
C MET A 153 6.71 2.18 -5.95
N ASP A 154 6.42 2.91 -7.03
CA ASP A 154 7.36 3.21 -8.09
C ASP A 154 7.98 4.60 -7.87
N PHE A 155 9.27 4.60 -7.57
CA PHE A 155 10.12 5.78 -7.40
C PHE A 155 11.11 5.96 -8.56
N SER A 156 10.91 5.31 -9.70
CA SER A 156 11.81 5.46 -10.85
C SER A 156 11.62 6.78 -11.59
N LYS A 157 10.43 7.38 -11.50
CA LYS A 157 10.04 8.62 -12.22
C LYS A 157 9.69 9.75 -11.27
N THR A 158 9.74 10.99 -11.73
CA THR A 158 9.33 12.18 -10.94
C THR A 158 7.89 12.10 -10.47
N VAL A 159 7.00 11.55 -11.31
CA VAL A 159 5.65 11.15 -10.92
C VAL A 159 5.74 9.80 -10.24
N ARG A 160 5.53 9.78 -8.93
CA ARG A 160 5.50 8.58 -8.11
C ARG A 160 4.15 7.91 -8.26
N LYS A 161 4.16 6.58 -8.30
CA LYS A 161 2.94 5.76 -8.42
C LYS A 161 2.84 4.81 -7.24
N ILE A 162 1.64 4.67 -6.70
CA ILE A 162 1.34 3.73 -5.63
C ILE A 162 0.31 2.74 -6.16
N HIS A 163 0.76 1.50 -6.30
CA HIS A 163 -0.06 0.39 -6.72
C HIS A 163 -0.55 -0.38 -5.50
N VAL A 164 -1.86 -0.62 -5.44
CA VAL A 164 -2.50 -1.42 -4.39
C VAL A 164 -2.91 -2.75 -4.99
N PHE A 165 -2.47 -3.83 -4.35
CA PHE A 165 -2.83 -5.20 -4.74
C PHE A 165 -3.92 -5.68 -3.79
N THR A 166 -5.11 -5.82 -4.35
CA THR A 166 -6.28 -6.27 -3.61
C THR A 166 -7.20 -7.08 -4.54
N ASN A 167 -8.17 -7.79 -3.95
CA ASN A 167 -9.21 -8.46 -4.72
C ASN A 167 -10.09 -7.41 -5.42
N GLU A 168 -10.40 -7.60 -6.70
CA GLU A 168 -11.25 -6.72 -7.53
C GLU A 168 -12.61 -6.36 -6.89
N LYS A 169 -13.22 -7.29 -6.15
CA LYS A 169 -14.47 -7.02 -5.38
C LYS A 169 -14.29 -6.04 -4.22
N GLN A 170 -13.07 -5.89 -3.71
CA GLN A 170 -12.77 -4.90 -2.66
C GLN A 170 -12.45 -3.54 -3.27
N LEU A 171 -11.78 -3.51 -4.43
CA LEU A 171 -11.46 -2.26 -5.12
C LEU A 171 -12.68 -1.53 -5.65
N SER A 172 -13.60 -2.25 -6.32
CA SER A 172 -14.85 -1.65 -6.85
C SER A 172 -15.62 -0.87 -5.77
N LYS A 173 -15.68 -1.39 -4.54
CA LYS A 173 -16.36 -0.69 -3.44
C LYS A 173 -15.60 0.53 -2.90
N VAL A 174 -14.29 0.60 -3.12
CA VAL A 174 -13.45 1.74 -2.71
C VAL A 174 -13.48 2.82 -3.81
N VAL A 175 -13.50 2.40 -5.08
CA VAL A 175 -13.52 3.27 -6.27
C VAL A 175 -14.92 3.82 -6.55
N HIS A 176 -15.97 3.02 -6.40
CA HIS A 176 -17.34 3.44 -6.71
C HIS A 176 -18.11 4.03 -5.53
N GLY A 177 -17.48 4.14 -4.35
CA GLY A 177 -18.08 4.83 -3.22
C GLY A 177 -19.36 4.17 -2.70
N ASP A 178 -19.47 2.83 -2.79
CA ASP A 178 -20.49 2.07 -2.08
C ASP A 178 -20.21 2.14 -0.57
N LEU A 179 -20.58 3.28 0.03
CA LEU A 179 -20.65 3.55 1.46
C LEU A 179 -21.86 2.84 2.07
#